data_AF-A0A1J3EJR8-F1
#
_entry.id   AF-A0A1J3EJR8-F1
#
_cell.length_a   1.000
_cell.length_b   1.000
_cell.length_c   1.000
_cell.angle_alpha   90.00
_cell.angle_beta   90.00
_cell.angle_gamma   90.00
#
_symmetry.space_group_name_H-M   'P 1'
#
loop_
_entity.id
_entity.type
_entity.pdbx_description
1 polymer ?
#
loop_
_entity_poly.entity_id
_entity_poly.type
_entity_poly.pdbx_seq_one_letter_code
_entity_poly.pdbx_strand_id
1 'polypeptide(L)'
;SDIHDVNRDKCIKMAIVHDIAEAIVGDITPSCGVSKEEKNRRESQALEHMCKLLGGGERANEIAELWREYEANSSPEAKVVKDFDKLE
;
A
#
# COMPACT_ATOMS: atom_id res chain seq x y z
N SER A 1 24.15 -2.45 10.14
CA SER A 1 24.16 -2.16 8.70
C SER A 1 22.97 -1.27 8.42
N ASP A 2 23.17 0.05 8.50
CA ASP A 2 22.10 1.00 8.21
C ASP A 2 21.92 1.04 6.69
N ILE A 3 20.67 0.88 6.22
CA ILE A 3 20.35 1.14 4.83
C ILE A 3 20.45 2.67 4.66
N HIS A 4 21.64 3.16 4.32
CA HIS A 4 22.01 4.58 4.36
C HIS A 4 21.23 5.48 3.39
N ASP A 5 20.29 4.93 2.61
CA ASP A 5 19.56 5.63 1.56
C ASP A 5 18.03 5.34 1.59
N VAL A 6 17.51 4.90 2.74
CA VAL A 6 16.08 4.61 2.94
C VAL A 6 15.53 5.44 4.07
N ASN A 7 14.45 6.17 3.81
CA ASN A 7 13.75 6.95 4.81
C ASN A 7 12.85 6.04 5.68
N ARG A 8 13.26 5.83 6.93
CA ARG A 8 12.53 5.00 7.90
C ARG A 8 11.11 5.48 8.18
N ASP A 9 10.88 6.79 8.31
CA ASP A 9 9.55 7.32 8.58
C ASP A 9 8.60 7.03 7.42
N LYS A 10 9.12 7.12 6.19
CA LYS A 10 8.37 6.76 4.99
C LYS A 10 8.08 5.27 4.92
N CYS A 11 9.04 4.40 5.25
CA CYS A 11 8.80 2.95 5.36
C CYS A 11 7.72 2.62 6.39
N ILE A 12 7.77 3.23 7.57
CA ILE A 12 6.76 3.01 8.62
C ILE A 12 5.38 3.43 8.13
N LYS A 13 5.26 4.63 7.55
CA LYS A 13 3.98 5.09 6.98
C LYS A 13 3.48 4.16 5.88
N MET A 14 4.36 3.71 4.99
CA MET A 14 4.02 2.80 3.90
C MET A 14 3.55 1.44 4.43
N ALA A 15 4.25 0.85 5.40
CA ALA A 15 3.86 -0.39 6.05
C ALA A 15 2.48 -0.27 6.74
N ILE A 16 2.15 0.88 7.33
CA ILE A 16 0.83 1.10 7.93
C ILE A 16 -0.29 1.11 6.87
N VAL A 17 -0.02 1.63 5.67
CA VAL A 17 -1.07 1.88 4.66
C VAL A 17 -1.12 0.85 3.54
N HIS A 18 -0.14 -0.05 3.40
CA HIS A 18 -0.07 -0.93 2.24
C HIS A 18 -1.29 -1.86 2.10
N ASP A 19 -1.76 -2.42 3.21
CA ASP A 19 -2.96 -3.30 3.26
C ASP A 19 -4.24 -2.57 3.65
N ILE A 20 -4.23 -1.23 3.64
CA ILE A 20 -5.42 -0.46 4.07
C ILE A 20 -6.66 -0.83 3.26
N ALA A 21 -6.51 -1.22 1.99
CA ALA A 21 -7.60 -1.63 1.11
C ALA A 21 -8.27 -2.94 1.53
N GLU A 22 -7.55 -3.85 2.19
CA GLU A 22 -8.04 -5.16 2.62
C GLU A 22 -9.15 -5.04 3.68
N ALA A 23 -9.19 -3.94 4.42
CA ALA A 23 -10.28 -3.62 5.33
C ALA A 23 -11.66 -3.57 4.63
N ILE A 24 -11.68 -3.33 3.31
CA ILE A 24 -12.89 -3.29 2.49
C ILE A 24 -12.97 -4.51 1.56
N VAL A 25 -11.88 -4.85 0.87
CA VAL A 25 -11.90 -5.90 -0.18
C VAL A 25 -11.65 -7.31 0.36
N GLY A 26 -11.21 -7.41 1.62
CA GLY A 26 -10.68 -8.63 2.21
C GLY A 26 -9.26 -8.94 1.74
N ASP A 27 -8.59 -9.87 2.41
CA ASP A 27 -7.28 -10.40 1.98
C ASP A 27 -7.45 -11.24 0.69
N ILE A 28 -6.99 -10.71 -0.44
CA ILE A 28 -7.04 -11.37 -1.75
C ILE A 28 -5.71 -12.05 -2.02
N THR A 29 -5.61 -13.31 -1.58
CA THR A 29 -4.45 -14.15 -1.85
C THR A 29 -4.46 -14.75 -3.26
N PRO A 30 -3.31 -15.26 -3.78
CA PRO A 30 -3.26 -15.96 -5.06
C PRO A 30 -4.20 -17.18 -5.16
N SER A 31 -4.57 -17.78 -4.02
CA SER A 31 -5.51 -18.91 -3.96
C SER A 31 -6.95 -18.52 -4.30
N CYS A 32 -7.29 -17.24 -4.22
CA CYS A 32 -8.63 -16.73 -4.54
C CYS A 32 -8.94 -16.73 -6.05
N GLY A 33 -7.96 -16.99 -6.92
CA GLY A 33 -8.15 -17.03 -8.38
C GLY A 33 -8.48 -15.68 -9.01
N VAL A 34 -8.23 -14.58 -8.30
CA VAL A 34 -8.44 -13.21 -8.80
C VAL A 34 -7.20 -12.78 -9.58
N SER A 35 -7.40 -12.20 -10.77
CA SER A 35 -6.28 -11.68 -11.56
C SER A 35 -5.64 -10.47 -10.85
N LYS A 36 -4.35 -10.23 -11.08
CA LYS A 36 -3.65 -9.07 -10.51
C LYS A 36 -4.33 -7.75 -10.89
N GLU A 37 -4.85 -7.65 -12.11
CA GLU A 37 -5.58 -6.48 -12.61
C GLU A 37 -6.89 -6.25 -11.83
N GLU A 38 -7.64 -7.32 -11.56
CA GLU A 38 -8.89 -7.23 -10.81
C GLU A 38 -8.64 -6.96 -9.32
N LYS A 39 -7.59 -7.55 -8.72
CA LYS A 39 -7.11 -7.20 -7.37
C LYS A 39 -6.82 -5.71 -7.29
N ASN A 40 -5.96 -5.20 -8.18
CA ASN A 40 -5.60 -3.79 -8.24
C ASN A 40 -6.80 -2.88 -8.44
N ARG A 41 -7.76 -3.26 -9.30
CA ARG A 41 -8.99 -2.49 -9.52
C ARG A 41 -9.83 -2.39 -8.25
N ARG A 42 -10.02 -3.51 -7.54
CA ARG A 42 -10.79 -3.56 -6.28
C ARG A 42 -10.12 -2.73 -5.19
N GLU A 43 -8.82 -2.92 -5.01
CA GLU A 43 -8.05 -2.22 -3.98
C GLU A 43 -7.98 -0.72 -4.24
N SER A 44 -7.81 -0.31 -5.51
CA SER A 44 -7.83 1.11 -5.89
C SER A 44 -9.18 1.75 -5.58
N GLN A 45 -10.29 1.06 -5.85
CA GLN A 45 -11.64 1.55 -5.52
C GLN A 45 -11.87 1.66 -4.00
N ALA A 46 -11.39 0.67 -3.24
CA ALA A 46 -11.43 0.72 -1.78
C ALA A 46 -10.61 1.88 -1.23
N LEU A 47 -9.39 2.09 -1.74
CA LEU A 47 -8.52 3.20 -1.38
C LEU A 47 -9.19 4.56 -1.64
N GLU A 48 -9.80 4.74 -2.82
CA GLU A 48 -10.56 5.95 -3.12
C GLU A 48 -11.72 6.19 -2.16
N HIS A 49 -12.43 5.11 -1.78
CA HIS A 49 -13.51 5.19 -0.80
C HIS A 49 -12.98 5.63 0.57
N MET A 50 -11.87 5.04 1.03
CA MET A 50 -11.25 5.41 2.31
C MET A 50 -10.71 6.84 2.31
N CYS A 51 -10.10 7.28 1.21
CA CYS A 51 -9.64 8.66 1.05
C CYS A 51 -10.80 9.66 1.20
N LYS A 52 -12.00 9.30 0.69
CA LYS A 52 -13.22 10.10 0.87
C LYS A 52 -13.72 10.06 2.32
N LEU A 53 -13.71 8.90 2.97
CA LEU A 53 -14.11 8.74 4.38
C LEU A 53 -13.22 9.55 5.34
N LEU A 54 -11.93 9.65 5.04
CA LEU A 54 -10.97 10.46 5.81
C LEU A 54 -11.16 11.98 5.64
N GLY A 55 -12.16 12.41 4.87
CA GLY A 55 -12.47 13.82 4.63
C GLY A 55 -11.63 14.45 3.51
N GLY A 56 -10.87 13.64 2.75
CA GLY A 56 -9.98 14.13 1.70
C GLY A 56 -8.79 14.94 2.23
N GLY A 57 -8.27 15.84 1.39
CA GLY A 57 -7.17 16.74 1.73
C GLY A 57 -5.79 16.08 1.70
N GLU A 58 -4.80 16.77 2.29
CA GLU A 58 -3.38 16.38 2.19
C GLU A 58 -3.10 14.98 2.74
N ARG A 59 -3.73 14.60 3.85
CA ARG A 59 -3.53 13.26 4.45
C ARG A 59 -4.06 12.13 3.57
N ALA A 60 -5.24 12.32 2.98
CA ALA A 60 -5.80 11.34 2.07
C ALA A 60 -4.94 11.20 0.80
N ASN A 61 -4.40 12.33 0.31
CA ASN A 61 -3.46 12.32 -0.81
C ASN A 61 -2.15 11.59 -0.46
N GLU A 62 -1.57 11.85 0.73
CA GLU A 62 -0.37 11.16 1.21
C GLU A 62 -0.57 9.65 1.29
N ILE A 63 -1.70 9.19 1.84
CA ILE A 63 -2.05 7.76 1.91
C ILE A 63 -2.16 7.17 0.50
N ALA A 64 -2.86 7.86 -0.40
CA ALA A 64 -3.03 7.38 -1.77
C ALA A 64 -1.70 7.30 -2.53
N GLU A 65 -0.80 8.26 -2.33
CA GLU A 65 0.53 8.29 -2.94
C GLU A 65 1.41 7.16 -2.39
N LEU A 66 1.45 6.97 -1.07
CA LEU A 66 2.21 5.89 -0.42
C LEU A 66 1.74 4.51 -0.89
N TRP A 67 0.43 4.29 -0.96
CA TRP A 67 -0.14 3.03 -1.44
C TRP A 67 0.23 2.77 -2.91
N ARG A 68 0.09 3.78 -3.78
CA ARG A 68 0.47 3.66 -5.20
C ARG A 68 1.96 3.40 -5.37
N GLU A 69 2.80 4.02 -4.55
CA GLU A 69 4.24 3.82 -4.56
C GLU A 69 4.61 2.38 -4.15
N TYR A 70 3.96 1.87 -3.11
CA TYR A 70 4.09 0.48 -2.67
C TYR A 70 3.71 -0.52 -3.78
N GLU A 71 2.55 -0.31 -4.41
CA GLU A 71 2.06 -1.17 -5.48
C GLU A 71 2.94 -1.13 -6.73
N ALA A 72 3.41 0.06 -7.11
CA ALA A 72 4.34 0.25 -8.21
C ALA A 72 5.76 -0.28 -7.90
N ASN A 73 6.08 -0.53 -6.62
CA ASN A 73 7.39 -0.96 -6.15
C ASN A 73 8.53 -0.05 -6.66
N SER A 74 8.26 1.27 -6.70
CA SER A 74 9.06 2.24 -7.47
C SER A 74 10.22 2.86 -6.71
N SER A 75 10.21 2.83 -5.37
CA SER A 75 11.24 3.41 -4.51
C SER A 75 12.05 2.37 -3.72
N PRO A 76 13.22 2.75 -3.17
CA PRO A 76 13.94 1.91 -2.21
C PRO A 76 13.07 1.55 -1.00
N GLU A 77 12.29 2.50 -0.48
CA GLU A 77 11.36 2.27 0.64
C GLU A 77 10.32 1.19 0.28
N ALA A 78 9.68 1.29 -0.88
CA ALA A 78 8.68 0.34 -1.34
C ALA A 78 9.24 -1.07 -1.48
N LYS A 79 10.46 -1.20 -2.01
CA LYS A 79 11.14 -2.49 -2.13
C LYS A 79 11.43 -3.10 -0.77
N VAL A 80 11.91 -2.30 0.18
CA VAL A 80 12.19 -2.77 1.55
C VAL A 80 10.90 -3.20 2.25
N VAL A 81 9.84 -2.39 2.19
CA VAL A 81 8.55 -2.75 2.82
C VAL A 81 7.98 -4.01 2.20
N LYS A 82 8.04 -4.16 0.87
CA LYS A 82 7.54 -5.34 0.16
C LYS A 82 8.38 -6.60 0.39
N ASP A 83 9.65 -6.45 0.77
CA ASP A 83 10.46 -7.58 1.23
C ASP A 83 10.16 -7.95 2.68
N PHE A 84 9.79 -6.99 3.54
CA PHE A 84 9.33 -7.26 4.90
C PHE A 84 7.95 -7.92 4.93
N ASP A 85 7.01 -7.47 4.11
CA ASP A 85 5.69 -8.07 3.93
C ASP A 85 5.78 -9.58 3.59
N LYS A 86 6.72 -9.98 2.74
CA LYS A 86 6.94 -11.42 2.42
C LYS A 86 7.54 -12.25 3.55
N LEU A 87 8.15 -11.61 4.55
CA LEU A 87 8.79 -12.28 5.68
C LEU A 87 7.86 -12.42 6.89
N GLU A 88 6.80 -11.62 6.95
CA GLU A 88 5.69 -11.77 7.88
C GLU A 88 4.93 -13.09 7.62
#